data_AF-A0A9X1VKL0-F1
#
_entry.id   AF-A0A9X1VKL0-F1
#
_cell.length_a   1.000
_cell.length_b   1.000
_cell.length_c   1.000
_cell.angle_alpha   90.00
_cell.angle_beta   90.00
_cell.angle_gamma   90.00
#
_symmetry.space_group_name_H-M   'P 1'
#
loop_
_entity.id
_entity.type
_entity.pdbx_description
1 polymer ?
#
loop_
_entity_poly.entity_id
_entity_poly.type
_entity_poly.pdbx_seq_one_letter_code
_entity_poly.pdbx_strand_id
1 'polypeptide(L)'
;MTELTTTTADGLQITVRMPDNHAWVRESLEKACAAEARRQLADTPTPDPAYAVPRAADLLDLHPETLRDYMRLPDHHPRRLHYMPGESSRGDRVLLSQINDWQRRNRTDAALIAPAGPRTRGRRPPAQ
;
A
#
# COMPACT_ATOMS: atom_id res chain seq x y z
N MET A 1 -13.25 5.73 44.35
CA MET A 1 -14.50 5.50 43.62
C MET A 1 -14.71 6.74 42.79
N THR A 2 -14.72 6.63 41.46
CA THR A 2 -14.75 7.80 40.57
C THR A 2 -16.17 8.04 40.10
N GLU A 3 -16.74 9.21 40.42
CA GLU A 3 -18.06 9.62 39.95
C GLU A 3 -17.88 10.58 38.78
N LEU A 4 -18.45 10.23 37.62
CA LEU A 4 -18.52 11.12 36.47
C LEU A 4 -19.97 11.57 36.32
N THR A 5 -20.20 12.87 36.55
CA THR A 5 -21.50 13.49 36.30
C THR A 5 -21.44 14.23 34.97
N THR A 6 -22.32 13.85 34.03
CA THR A 6 -22.51 14.57 32.79
C THR A 6 -23.98 14.98 32.65
N THR A 7 -24.23 16.14 32.05
CA THR A 7 -25.58 16.65 31.80
C THR A 7 -25.84 16.54 30.30
N THR A 8 -26.87 15.81 29.91
CA THR A 8 -27.25 15.69 28.49
C THR A 8 -27.90 16.99 28.01
N ALA A 9 -28.03 17.14 26.68
CA ALA A 9 -28.60 18.34 26.05
C ALA A 9 -30.05 18.67 26.48
N ASP A 10 -30.78 17.68 27.02
CA ASP A 10 -32.15 17.81 27.53
C ASP A 10 -32.20 18.22 29.02
N GLY A 11 -31.04 18.52 29.63
CA GLY A 11 -30.93 18.92 31.03
C GLY A 11 -30.95 17.76 32.04
N LEU A 12 -30.96 16.51 31.58
CA LEU A 12 -30.90 15.35 32.46
C LEU A 12 -29.48 15.16 33.00
N GLN A 13 -29.32 15.22 34.33
CA GLN A 13 -28.08 14.85 34.99
C GLN A 13 -27.95 13.35 35.12
N ILE A 14 -26.89 12.81 34.51
CA ILE A 14 -26.53 11.39 34.59
C ILE A 14 -25.24 11.30 35.41
N THR A 15 -25.34 10.72 36.60
CA THR A 15 -24.18 10.42 37.45
C THR A 15 -23.81 8.96 37.31
N VAL A 16 -22.63 8.69 36.74
CA VAL A 16 -22.07 7.35 36.62
C VAL A 16 -21.05 7.12 37.72
N ARG A 17 -21.38 6.23 38.66
CA ARG A 17 -20.47 5.76 39.72
C ARG A 17 -19.61 4.63 39.18
N MET A 18 -18.31 4.84 39.08
CA MET A 18 -17.37 3.79 38.66
C MET A 18 -16.46 3.34 39.82
N PRO A 19 -16.33 2.02 40.06
CA PRO A 19 -15.36 1.50 41.02
C PRO A 19 -13.92 1.65 40.50
N ASP A 20 -12.95 1.87 41.40
CA ASP A 20 -11.56 2.28 41.09
C ASP A 20 -10.75 1.28 40.24
N ASN A 21 -11.21 0.04 40.09
CA ASN A 21 -10.50 -0.98 39.32
C ASN A 21 -10.99 -1.01 37.87
N HIS A 22 -10.54 -0.05 37.08
CA HIS A 22 -10.97 0.22 35.71
C HIS A 22 -10.34 -0.70 34.64
N ALA A 23 -10.14 -1.99 34.94
CA ALA A 23 -9.61 -2.95 33.97
C ALA A 23 -10.50 -3.04 32.72
N TRP A 24 -11.83 -3.03 32.91
CA TRP A 24 -12.81 -3.10 31.82
C TRP A 24 -12.87 -1.82 30.96
N VAL A 25 -12.62 -0.65 31.54
CA VAL A 25 -12.58 0.63 30.80
C VAL A 25 -11.34 0.67 29.92
N ARG A 26 -10.19 0.24 30.45
CA ARG A 26 -8.96 0.11 29.68
C ARG A 26 -9.15 -0.86 28.52
N GLU A 27 -9.70 -2.04 28.78
CA GLU A 27 -9.98 -3.04 27.74
C GLU A 27 -10.94 -2.49 26.66
N SER A 28 -11.96 -1.73 27.07
CA SER A 28 -12.91 -1.10 26.14
C SER A 28 -12.26 -0.01 25.29
N LEU A 29 -11.40 0.81 25.88
CA LEU A 29 -10.63 1.84 25.17
C LEU A 29 -9.60 1.21 24.22
N GLU A 30 -8.89 0.17 24.65
CA GLU A 30 -7.96 -0.59 23.81
C GLU A 30 -8.68 -1.20 22.60
N LYS A 31 -9.87 -1.78 22.82
CA LYS A 31 -10.70 -2.36 21.76
C LYS A 31 -11.22 -1.29 20.79
N ALA A 32 -11.62 -0.12 21.29
CA ALA A 32 -12.04 1.01 20.46
C ALA A 32 -10.87 1.56 19.63
N CYS A 33 -9.71 1.77 20.24
CA CYS A 33 -8.48 2.18 19.54
C CYS A 33 -8.06 1.15 18.49
N ALA A 34 -8.12 -0.15 18.80
CA ALA A 34 -7.79 -1.21 17.84
C ALA A 34 -8.77 -1.26 16.67
N ALA A 35 -10.07 -1.02 16.90
CA ALA A 35 -11.07 -0.95 15.85
C ALA A 35 -10.83 0.26 14.92
N GLU A 36 -10.49 1.41 15.49
CA GLU A 36 -10.23 2.62 14.72
C GLU A 36 -8.91 2.54 13.95
N ALA A 37 -7.85 2.00 14.55
CA ALA A 37 -6.59 1.74 13.86
C ALA A 37 -6.78 0.80 12.66
N ARG A 38 -7.65 -0.21 12.77
CA ARG A 38 -7.99 -1.10 11.64
C ARG A 38 -8.71 -0.36 10.51
N ARG A 39 -9.60 0.59 10.84
CA ARG A 39 -10.28 1.42 9.83
C ARG A 39 -9.30 2.35 9.14
N GLN A 40 -8.42 3.02 9.88
CA GLN A 40 -7.40 3.89 9.31
C GLN A 40 -6.43 3.13 8.40
N LEU A 41 -6.04 1.91 8.78
CA LEU A 41 -5.24 1.03 7.92
C LEU A 41 -6.00 0.60 6.65
N ALA A 42 -7.31 0.39 6.72
CA ALA A 42 -8.14 0.04 5.56
C ALA A 42 -8.33 1.23 4.60
N ASP A 43 -8.41 2.46 5.13
CA ASP A 43 -8.51 3.70 4.35
C ASP A 43 -7.14 4.23 3.88
N THR A 44 -6.04 3.62 4.32
CA THR A 44 -4.71 4.02 3.85
C THR A 44 -4.55 3.64 2.38
N PRO A 45 -4.30 4.60 1.47
CA PRO A 45 -4.13 4.29 0.05
C PRO A 45 -2.96 3.34 -0.12
N THR A 46 -3.20 2.24 -0.85
CA THR A 46 -2.17 1.25 -1.15
C THR A 46 -0.96 1.94 -1.79
N PRO A 47 0.25 1.82 -1.23
CA PRO A 47 1.43 2.45 -1.81
C PRO A 47 1.69 1.89 -3.21
N ASP A 48 2.16 2.75 -4.11
CA ASP A 48 2.46 2.37 -5.50
C ASP A 48 3.53 1.27 -5.53
N PRO A 49 3.22 0.07 -6.06
CA PRO A 49 4.16 -1.05 -6.00
C PRO A 49 5.41 -0.77 -6.83
N ALA A 50 6.57 -0.97 -6.19
CA ALA A 50 7.89 -0.82 -6.80
C ALA A 50 8.43 -2.19 -7.25
N TYR A 51 8.72 -2.33 -8.55
CA TYR A 51 9.25 -3.56 -9.14
C TYR A 51 10.74 -3.44 -9.43
N ALA A 52 11.49 -4.53 -9.23
CA ALA A 52 12.86 -4.62 -9.73
C ALA A 52 12.88 -4.61 -11.27
N VAL A 53 13.98 -4.14 -11.87
CA VAL A 53 14.16 -4.07 -13.34
C VAL A 53 13.72 -5.36 -14.08
N PRO A 54 14.14 -6.59 -13.68
CA PRO A 54 13.69 -7.79 -14.37
C PRO A 54 12.17 -7.98 -14.32
N ARG A 55 11.56 -7.67 -13.18
CA ARG A 55 10.11 -7.80 -13.00
C ARG A 55 9.34 -6.75 -13.79
N ALA A 56 9.85 -5.53 -13.87
CA ALA A 56 9.27 -4.48 -14.70
C ALA A 56 9.37 -4.82 -16.20
N ALA A 57 10.44 -5.49 -16.61
CA ALA A 57 10.63 -5.96 -17.98
C ALA A 57 9.61 -7.05 -18.35
N ASP A 58 9.38 -8.02 -17.44
CA ASP A 58 8.32 -9.03 -17.60
C ASP A 58 6.93 -8.39 -17.78
N LEU A 59 6.64 -7.33 -17.03
CA LEU A 59 5.34 -6.64 -17.08
C LEU A 59 5.14 -5.95 -18.43
N LEU A 60 6.20 -5.38 -18.99
CA LEU A 60 6.18 -4.67 -20.27
C LEU A 60 6.38 -5.59 -21.49
N ASP A 61 6.58 -6.89 -21.29
CA ASP A 61 6.97 -7.85 -22.33
C ASP A 61 8.25 -7.41 -23.08
N LEU A 62 9.23 -6.92 -22.33
CA LEU A 62 10.52 -6.44 -22.84
C LEU A 62 11.69 -7.24 -22.26
N HIS A 63 12.82 -7.21 -22.97
CA HIS A 63 14.08 -7.70 -22.41
C HIS A 63 14.57 -6.74 -21.30
N PRO A 64 15.12 -7.22 -20.17
CA PRO A 64 15.60 -6.36 -19.08
C PRO A 64 16.71 -5.39 -19.50
N GLU A 65 17.52 -5.74 -20.49
CA GLU A 65 18.52 -4.81 -21.04
C GLU A 65 17.87 -3.67 -21.83
N THR A 66 16.88 -3.98 -22.67
CA THR A 66 16.08 -2.96 -23.39
C THR A 66 15.39 -2.02 -22.41
N LEU A 67 14.90 -2.53 -21.28
CA LEU A 67 14.34 -1.69 -20.22
C LEU A 67 15.39 -0.74 -19.62
N ARG A 68 16.60 -1.24 -19.36
CA ARG A 68 17.72 -0.41 -18.87
C ARG A 68 18.12 0.65 -19.88
N ASP A 69 18.09 0.35 -21.17
CA ASP A 69 18.35 1.33 -22.21
C ASP A 69 17.32 2.46 -22.13
N TYR A 70 16.03 2.15 -22.00
CA TYR A 70 14.98 3.16 -21.81
C TYR A 70 15.14 3.99 -20.53
N MET A 71 15.72 3.42 -19.47
CA MET A 71 16.03 4.14 -18.22
C MET A 71 17.23 5.09 -18.37
N ARG A 72 18.19 4.76 -19.25
CA ARG A 72 19.42 5.54 -19.49
C ARG A 72 19.24 6.68 -20.50
N LEU A 73 18.09 6.75 -21.17
CA LEU A 73 17.79 7.81 -22.12
C LEU A 73 17.78 9.20 -21.45
N PRO A 74 18.11 10.28 -22.17
CA PRO A 74 18.04 11.64 -21.63
C PRO A 74 16.65 12.02 -21.14
N ASP A 75 16.55 12.92 -20.15
CA ASP A 75 15.27 13.31 -19.52
C ASP A 75 14.23 13.86 -20.50
N HIS A 76 14.69 14.45 -21.61
CA HIS A 76 13.84 14.98 -22.67
C HIS A 76 13.41 13.93 -23.70
N HIS A 77 13.90 12.69 -23.62
CA HIS A 77 13.59 11.66 -24.60
C HIS A 77 12.16 11.12 -24.38
N PRO A 78 11.30 11.09 -25.42
CA PRO A 78 9.90 10.70 -25.27
C PRO A 78 9.71 9.27 -24.75
N ARG A 79 10.64 8.37 -25.09
CA ARG A 79 10.67 6.97 -24.64
C ARG A 79 11.39 6.74 -23.30
N ARG A 80 11.80 7.79 -22.57
CA ARG A 80 12.48 7.58 -21.30
C ARG A 80 11.54 6.97 -20.25
N LEU A 81 11.99 5.88 -19.65
CA LEU A 81 11.32 5.28 -18.50
C LEU A 81 11.90 5.85 -17.21
N HIS A 82 11.03 6.46 -16.39
CA HIS A 82 11.42 6.94 -15.07
C HIS A 82 11.50 5.78 -14.09
N TYR A 83 12.47 5.87 -13.19
CA TYR A 83 12.74 4.86 -12.18
C TYR A 83 13.19 5.54 -10.89
N MET A 84 13.05 4.82 -9.78
CA MET A 84 13.62 5.18 -8.49
C MET A 84 14.98 4.49 -8.34
N PRO A 85 16.07 5.25 -8.14
CA PRO A 85 17.36 4.64 -7.84
C PRO A 85 17.24 3.86 -6.54
N GLY A 86 17.67 2.60 -6.57
CA GLY A 86 17.64 1.77 -5.37
C GLY A 86 18.78 2.13 -4.43
N GLU A 87 18.57 1.99 -3.13
CA GLU A 87 19.69 1.90 -2.19
C GLU A 87 20.55 0.70 -2.60
N SER A 88 21.86 0.94 -2.70
CA SER A 88 22.89 0.24 -3.50
C SER A 88 22.81 -1.30 -3.59
N SER A 89 22.23 -1.97 -2.59
CA SER A 89 22.12 -3.43 -2.53
C SER A 89 20.89 -4.00 -3.25
N ARG A 90 19.84 -3.20 -3.45
CA ARG A 90 18.55 -3.68 -4.00
C ARG A 90 18.40 -3.40 -5.48
N GLY A 91 19.23 -2.52 -6.04
CA GLY A 91 19.18 -2.08 -7.43
C GLY A 91 17.95 -1.25 -7.76
N ASP A 92 17.95 -0.67 -8.96
CA ASP A 92 16.91 0.24 -9.42
C ASP A 92 15.51 -0.38 -9.38
N ARG A 93 14.52 0.49 -9.13
CA ARG A 93 13.12 0.14 -8.99
C ARG A 93 12.27 0.96 -9.96
N VAL A 94 11.27 0.34 -10.55
CA VAL A 94 10.29 1.02 -11.41
C VAL A 94 8.93 0.89 -10.73
N LEU A 95 8.29 2.03 -10.49
CA LEU A 95 6.93 2.06 -9.92
C LEU A 95 5.90 1.67 -10.96
N LEU A 96 4.78 1.07 -10.54
CA LEU A 96 3.70 0.71 -11.46
C LEU A 96 3.08 1.93 -12.13
N SER A 97 2.95 3.05 -11.44
CA SER A 97 2.50 4.31 -12.06
C SER A 97 3.41 4.73 -13.22
N GLN A 98 4.73 4.58 -13.07
CA GLN A 98 5.72 4.94 -14.08
C GLN A 98 5.68 3.98 -15.29
N ILE A 99 5.49 2.68 -15.03
CA ILE A 99 5.25 1.68 -16.09
C ILE A 99 4.01 2.08 -16.89
N ASN A 100 2.89 2.33 -16.21
CA ASN A 100 1.63 2.70 -16.85
C ASN A 100 1.73 4.02 -17.62
N ASP A 101 2.42 5.01 -17.07
CA ASP A 101 2.63 6.29 -17.74
C ASP A 101 3.48 6.14 -19.01
N TRP A 102 4.58 5.41 -18.91
CA TRP A 102 5.42 5.10 -20.04
C TRP A 102 4.63 4.33 -21.12
N GLN A 103 3.81 3.35 -20.73
CA GLN A 103 2.95 2.64 -21.69
C GLN A 103 1.94 3.56 -22.36
N ARG A 104 1.32 4.50 -21.64
CA ARG A 104 0.40 5.48 -22.22
C ARG A 104 1.10 6.36 -23.25
N ARG A 105 2.32 6.84 -22.94
CA ARG A 105 3.13 7.68 -23.85
C ARG A 105 3.62 6.93 -25.09
N ASN A 106 3.96 5.66 -24.93
CA ASN A 106 4.54 4.84 -26.00
C ASN A 106 3.50 3.99 -26.75
N ARG A 107 2.20 4.23 -26.50
CA ARG A 107 1.12 3.40 -27.03
C ARG A 107 0.88 3.64 -28.52
N THR A 108 1.69 2.98 -29.31
CA THR A 108 1.24 2.23 -30.48
C THR A 108 1.34 0.76 -30.04
N ASP A 109 0.20 0.06 -29.90
CA ASP A 109 0.01 -1.40 -29.72
C ASP A 109 -0.25 -2.12 -28.36
N ALA A 110 0.29 -1.81 -27.18
CA ALA A 110 0.12 -2.74 -26.03
C ALA A 110 -1.10 -2.44 -25.11
N ALA A 111 -1.84 -3.46 -24.61
CA ALA A 111 -2.93 -3.36 -23.62
C ALA A 111 -2.45 -2.92 -22.21
N LEU A 112 -3.32 -2.29 -21.39
CA LEU A 112 -2.94 -1.63 -20.12
C LEU A 112 -2.61 -2.72 -19.09
N ILE A 113 -1.49 -2.61 -18.39
CA ILE A 113 -1.12 -3.57 -17.34
C ILE A 113 -1.94 -3.28 -16.09
N ALA A 114 -2.82 -4.22 -15.72
CA ALA A 114 -3.51 -4.17 -14.44
C ALA A 114 -2.56 -4.59 -13.30
N PRO A 115 -2.65 -3.96 -12.11
CA PRO A 115 -1.91 -4.42 -10.94
C PRO A 115 -2.23 -5.88 -10.64
N ALA A 116 -1.19 -6.73 -10.61
CA ALA A 116 -1.36 -8.11 -10.21
C ALA A 116 -1.78 -8.17 -8.73
N GLY A 117 -2.99 -8.68 -8.46
CA GLY A 117 -3.45 -8.94 -7.11
C GLY A 117 -2.54 -9.92 -6.34
N PRO A 118 -2.70 -10.01 -5.00
CA PRO A 118 -1.86 -10.86 -4.16
C PRO A 118 -1.93 -12.31 -4.62
N ARG A 119 -0.83 -12.82 -5.18
CA ARG A 119 -0.73 -14.22 -5.62
C ARG A 119 -0.64 -15.11 -4.39
N THR A 120 -1.75 -15.75 -4.01
CA THR A 120 -1.76 -16.83 -3.04
C THR A 120 -0.82 -17.92 -3.54
N ARG A 121 0.31 -18.11 -2.86
CA ARG A 121 1.35 -19.08 -3.22
C ARG A 121 0.77 -20.48 -3.03
N GLY A 122 0.26 -21.07 -4.11
CA GLY A 122 -0.29 -22.41 -4.14
C GLY A 122 0.72 -23.44 -3.65
N ARG A 123 0.34 -24.18 -2.60
CA ARG A 123 1.05 -25.29 -1.98
C ARG A 123 1.32 -26.39 -3.03
N ARG A 124 2.58 -26.70 -3.27
CA ARG A 124 3.03 -27.81 -4.13
C ARG A 124 2.60 -29.14 -3.48
N PRO A 125 1.86 -30.04 -4.15
CA PRO A 125 1.60 -31.38 -3.61
C PRO A 125 2.87 -32.24 -3.72
N PRO A 126 3.11 -33.18 -2.79
CA PRO A 126 4.24 -34.09 -2.84
C PRO A 126 4.05 -35.10 -3.98
N ALA A 127 5.13 -35.33 -4.73
CA ALA A 127 5.20 -36.39 -5.74
C ALA A 127 5.20 -37.76 -5.04
N GLN A 128 4.42 -38.69 -5.58
CA GLN A 128 4.53 -40.12 -5.31
C GLN A 128 5.68 -40.71 -6.12
#